data_AF-A0A520GH26-F1
#
_entry.id   AF-A0A520GH26-F1
#
_cell.length_a   1.000
_cell.length_b   1.000
_cell.length_c   1.000
_cell.angle_alpha   90.00
_cell.angle_beta   90.00
_cell.angle_gamma   90.00
#
_symmetry.space_group_name_H-M   'P 1'
#
loop_
_entity.id
_entity.type
_entity.pdbx_description
1 polymer ?
#
loop_
_entity_poly.entity_id
_entity_poly.type
_entity_poly.pdbx_seq_one_letter_code
_entity_poly.pdbx_strand_id
1 'polypeptide(L)' 'MVSRRVEGDIHRYTWRDVASRARQVANALEEEQQFFSDRVATLAWNGYRHLELYYGVKALEK' A
#
# COMPACT_ATOMS: atom_id res chain seq x y z
N MET A 1 8.33 10.64 1.96
CA MET A 1 8.98 9.32 2.04
C MET A 1 10.09 9.20 0.99
N VAL A 2 11.19 8.55 1.36
CA VAL A 2 12.29 8.18 0.47
C VAL A 2 12.50 6.68 0.59
N SER A 3 12.55 5.96 -0.53
CA SER A 3 12.78 4.52 -0.56
C SER A 3 13.62 4.14 -1.78
N ARG A 4 14.48 3.14 -1.64
CA ARG A 4 15.21 2.56 -2.77
C ARG A 4 14.37 1.42 -3.35
N ARG A 5 14.13 1.47 -4.66
CA ARG A 5 13.47 0.37 -5.38
C ARG A 5 14.45 -0.79 -5.58
N VAL A 6 13.92 -2.00 -5.76
CA VAL A 6 14.73 -3.18 -6.12
C VAL A 6 15.47 -2.96 -7.45
N GLU A 7 14.88 -2.14 -8.34
CA GLU A 7 15.46 -1.70 -9.61
C GLU A 7 16.66 -0.74 -9.43
N GLY A 8 16.98 -0.33 -8.20
CA GLY A 8 18.18 0.44 -7.85
C GLY A 8 17.98 1.95 -7.75
N ASP A 9 16.87 2.48 -8.27
CA ASP A 9 16.58 3.91 -8.23
C ASP A 9 16.00 4.38 -6.88
N ILE A 10 16.11 5.67 -6.60
CA ILE A 10 15.57 6.29 -5.38
C ILE A 10 14.21 6.90 -5.69
N HIS A 11 13.18 6.33 -5.08
CA HIS A 11 11.83 6.87 -5.12
C HIS A 11 11.64 7.92 -4.00
N ARG A 12 11.22 9.12 -4.37
CA ARG A 12 10.91 10.22 -3.44
C ARG A 12 9.52 10.75 -3.74
N TYR A 13 8.69 10.81 -2.71
CA TYR A 13 7.33 11.37 -2.81
C TYR A 13 6.82 11.80 -1.43
N THR A 14 5.66 12.43 -1.35
CA THR A 14 5.15 13.01 -0.10
C THR A 14 4.22 12.06 0.64
N TRP A 15 3.96 12.34 1.92
CA TRP A 15 2.96 11.59 2.69
C TRP A 15 1.53 11.78 2.15
N ARG A 16 1.25 12.89 1.48
CA ARG A 16 -0.02 13.10 0.78
C ARG A 16 -0.19 12.08 -0.35
N ASP A 17 0.88 11.83 -1.08
CA ASP A 17 0.88 10.86 -2.16
C ASP A 17 0.75 9.42 -1.62
N VAL A 18 1.39 9.10 -0.48
CA VAL A 18 1.21 7.82 0.23
C VAL A 18 -0.28 7.60 0.53
N ALA A 19 -0.93 8.60 1.13
CA ALA A 19 -2.34 8.51 1.51
C ALA A 19 -3.26 8.36 0.30
N SER A 20 -2.98 9.10 -0.79
CA SER A 20 -3.75 8.97 -2.04
C SER A 20 -3.63 7.56 -2.64
N ARG A 21 -2.42 7.00 -2.68
CA ARG A 21 -2.16 5.67 -3.24
C ARG A 21 -2.67 4.54 -2.34
N ALA A 22 -2.57 4.68 -1.02
CA ALA A 22 -3.14 3.71 -0.08
C ALA A 22 -4.68 3.59 -0.23
N ARG A 23 -5.38 4.69 -0.55
CA ARG A 23 -6.82 4.63 -0.88
C ARG A 23 -7.10 3.87 -2.17
N GLN A 24 -6.24 4.01 -3.19
CA GLN A 24 -6.38 3.24 -4.42
C GLN A 24 -6.23 1.74 -4.15
N VAL A 25 -5.30 1.36 -3.26
CA VAL A 25 -5.16 -0.04 -2.82
C VAL A 25 -6.43 -0.52 -2.11
N ALA A 26 -6.99 0.28 -1.20
CA ALA A 26 -8.25 -0.07 -0.52
C ALA A 26 -9.38 -0.28 -1.53
N ASN A 27 -9.61 0.68 -2.43
CA ASN A 27 -10.66 0.57 -3.45
C ASN A 27 -10.49 -0.69 -4.31
N ALA A 28 -9.27 -1.00 -4.76
CA ALA A 28 -9.01 -2.18 -5.56
C ALA A 28 -9.29 -3.49 -4.79
N LEU A 29 -9.01 -3.51 -3.48
CA LEU A 29 -9.31 -4.67 -2.64
C LEU A 29 -10.83 -4.80 -2.35
N GLU A 30 -11.56 -3.69 -2.27
CA GLU A 30 -13.04 -3.70 -2.21
C GLU A 30 -13.63 -4.27 -3.51
N GLU A 31 -13.09 -3.90 -4.67
CA GLU A 31 -13.53 -4.43 -5.98
C GLU A 31 -13.30 -5.94 -6.12
N GLU A 32 -12.22 -6.46 -5.54
CA GLU A 32 -11.91 -7.90 -5.48
C GLU A 32 -12.78 -8.66 -4.46
N GLN A 33 -13.79 -8.01 -3.86
CA GLN A 33 -14.72 -8.59 -2.87
C GLN A 33 -14.01 -9.17 -1.64
N GLN A 34 -12.85 -8.62 -1.26
CA GLN A 34 -12.26 -9.01 0.01
C GLN A 34 -13.11 -8.47 1.15
N PHE A 35 -13.49 -9.35 2.06
CA PHE A 35 -14.40 -9.03 3.15
C PHE A 35 -13.64 -8.61 4.40
N PHE A 36 -14.36 -7.99 5.33
CA PHE A 36 -13.85 -7.73 6.66
C PHE A 36 -13.23 -9.02 7.26
N SER A 37 -12.00 -8.90 7.77
CA SER A 37 -11.20 -10.01 8.31
C SER A 37 -10.48 -10.90 7.27
N ASP A 38 -10.60 -10.61 5.97
CA ASP A 38 -9.75 -11.27 4.97
C ASP A 38 -8.28 -10.91 5.16
N ARG A 39 -7.42 -11.89 4.90
CA ARG A 39 -5.99 -11.80 5.18
C ARG A 39 -5.22 -11.54 3.88
N VAL A 40 -4.62 -10.36 3.80
CA VAL A 40 -3.68 -10.00 2.74
C VAL A 40 -2.25 -10.26 3.23
N ALA A 41 -1.59 -11.27 2.66
CA ALA A 41 -0.17 -11.50 2.88
C ALA A 41 0.66 -10.68 1.87
N THR A 42 1.75 -10.07 2.34
CA THR A 42 2.70 -9.38 1.46
C THR A 42 4.09 -9.99 1.62
N LEU A 43 4.72 -10.31 0.49
CA LEU A 43 6.13 -10.68 0.43
C LEU A 43 6.86 -9.55 -0.28
N ALA A 44 7.17 -8.51 0.49
CA ALA A 44 7.75 -7.28 -0.02
C ALA A 44 8.89 -6.78 0.85
N TRP A 45 9.92 -6.24 0.21
CA TRP A 45 10.98 -5.50 0.88
C TRP A 45 10.45 -4.20 1.49
N ASN A 46 11.18 -3.65 2.47
CA ASN A 46 10.88 -2.34 3.03
C ASN A 46 11.00 -1.26 1.94
N GLY A 47 9.86 -0.79 1.43
CA GLY A 47 9.79 0.22 0.39
C GLY A 47 8.42 0.88 0.27
N TYR A 48 8.30 1.82 -0.64
CA TYR A 48 7.09 2.67 -0.75
C TYR A 48 5.81 1.87 -1.02
N ARG A 49 5.88 0.83 -1.86
CA ARG A 49 4.74 -0.06 -2.11
C ARG A 49 4.31 -0.83 -0.87
N HIS A 50 5.27 -1.29 -0.06
CA HIS A 50 4.95 -2.01 1.19
C HIS A 50 4.28 -1.08 2.21
N LEU A 51 4.70 0.18 2.27
CA LEU A 51 4.05 1.19 3.11
C LEU A 51 2.62 1.53 2.63
N GLU A 52 2.42 1.67 1.32
CA GLU A 52 1.10 1.89 0.73
C GLU A 52 0.14 0.74 1.04
N LEU A 53 0.60 -0.51 0.93
CA LEU A 53 -0.15 -1.72 1.30
C LEU A 53 -0.47 -1.74 2.80
N TYR A 54 0.49 -1.38 3.66
CA TYR A 54 0.30 -1.35 5.12
C TYR A 54 -0.90 -0.48 5.52
N TYR A 55 -1.03 0.71 4.91
CA TYR A 55 -2.18 1.59 5.17
C TYR A 55 -3.43 1.26 4.36
N GLY A 56 -3.27 0.77 3.12
CA GLY A 56 -4.38 0.44 2.24
C GLY A 56 -5.20 -0.74 2.74
N VAL A 57 -4.55 -1.83 3.18
CA VAL A 57 -5.23 -3.00 3.75
C VAL A 57 -5.96 -2.65 5.04
N LYS A 58 -5.36 -1.80 5.88
CA LYS A 58 -5.98 -1.32 7.13
C LYS A 58 -7.18 -0.41 6.91
N ALA A 59 -7.26 0.28 5.77
CA ALA A 59 -8.38 1.16 5.47
C ALA A 59 -9.69 0.40 5.17
N LEU A 60 -9.63 -0.90 4.86
CA LEU A 60 -10.79 -1.78 4.67
C LEU A 60 -11.49 -2.17 5.98
N GLU A 61 -10.87 -1.95 7.14
CA GLU A 61 -11.44 -2.30 8.45
C GLU A 61 -12.45 -1.26 8.98
N LYS A 62 -12.98 -0.37 8.13
CA LYS A 62 -13.99 0.65 8.49
C LYS A 62 -15.40 0.12 8.31
#